data_AF-A0A2M8P5Y4-F1
#
_entry.id   AF-A0A2M8P5Y4-F1
#
_cell.length_a   1.000
_cell.length_b   1.000
_cell.length_c   1.000
_cell.angle_alpha   90.00
_cell.angle_beta   90.00
_cell.angle_gamma   90.00
#
_symmetry.space_group_name_H-M   'P 1'
#
loop_
_entity.id
_entity.type
_entity.pdbx_description
1 polymer ?
#
loop_
_entity_poly.entity_id
_entity_poly.type
_entity_poly.pdbx_seq_one_letter_code
_entity_poly.pdbx_strand_id
1 'polypeptide(L)' 'DKTIPGTVMGLIRCDIPSLALYGGSIAPGHYNGRDITIQDVFEALGAYTKGKLSLEELRAIESAACPGPGACGGQFTANT' A
#
# COMPACT_ATOMS: atom_id res chain seq x y z
N ASP A 1 2.21 7.23 -4.03
CA ASP A 1 3.50 7.77 -3.55
C ASP A 1 3.90 9.07 -4.21
N LYS A 2 4.37 9.05 -5.46
CA LYS A 2 5.03 10.23 -6.07
C LYS A 2 4.08 11.31 -6.61
N THR A 3 2.78 11.03 -6.60
CA THR A 3 1.73 11.95 -7.07
C THR A 3 1.63 13.19 -6.21
N ILE A 4 1.63 13.05 -4.88
CA ILE A 4 1.52 14.17 -3.93
C ILE A 4 2.64 15.22 -4.14
N PRO A 5 3.94 14.87 -4.07
CA PRO A 5 4.99 15.85 -4.32
C PRO A 5 4.96 16.39 -5.75
N GLY A 6 4.62 15.56 -6.75
CA GLY A 6 4.47 16.01 -8.14
C GLY A 6 3.42 17.10 -8.30
N THR A 7 2.24 16.91 -7.71
CA THR A 7 1.16 17.89 -7.70
C THR A 7 1.56 19.15 -6.96
N VAL A 8 2.07 19.03 -5.73
CA VAL A 8 2.44 20.19 -4.90
C VAL A 8 3.53 21.04 -5.55
N MET A 9 4.56 20.43 -6.16
CA MET A 9 5.58 21.17 -6.92
C MET A 9 4.99 21.97 -8.08
N GLY A 10 3.99 21.42 -8.79
CA GLY A 10 3.29 22.14 -9.86
C GLY A 10 2.49 23.33 -9.33
N LEU A 11 1.69 23.11 -8.28
CA LEU A 11 0.85 24.17 -7.69
C LEU A 11 1.69 25.34 -7.17
N ILE A 12 2.81 25.05 -6.48
CA ILE A 12 3.72 26.09 -5.97
C ILE A 12 4.33 26.90 -7.12
N ARG A 13 4.66 26.28 -8.26
CA ARG A 13 5.22 27.00 -9.42
C ARG A 13 4.22 27.91 -10.10
N CYS A 14 2.92 27.61 -10.02
CA CYS A 14 1.88 28.45 -10.60
C CYS A 14 1.56 29.68 -9.75
N ASP A 15 1.82 29.64 -8.44
CA ASP A 15 1.59 30.74 -7.48
C ASP A 15 0.15 31.32 -7.52
N ILE A 16 -0.83 30.42 -7.63
CA ILE A 16 -2.26 30.75 -7.62
C ILE A 16 -3.00 29.93 -6.55
N PRO A 17 -4.16 30.39 -6.03
CA PRO A 17 -4.95 29.65 -5.05
C PRO A 17 -5.21 28.20 -5.51
N SER A 18 -4.72 27.25 -4.71
CA SER A 18 -4.62 25.84 -5.09
C SER A 18 -4.88 24.92 -3.90
N LEU A 19 -5.38 23.71 -4.17
CA LEU A 19 -5.63 22.66 -3.16
C LEU A 19 -5.21 21.30 -3.72
N ALA A 20 -4.50 20.50 -2.91
CA ALA A 20 -4.23 19.10 -3.21
C ALA A 20 -5.11 18.22 -2.33
N LEU A 21 -5.95 17.37 -2.94
CA LEU A 21 -6.81 16.42 -2.23
C LEU A 21 -6.18 15.03 -2.27
N TYR A 22 -5.87 14.48 -1.10
CA TYR A 22 -5.38 13.11 -0.98
C TYR A 22 -6.54 12.10 -1.11
N GLY A 23 -6.36 11.09 -1.96
CA GLY A 23 -7.36 10.06 -2.22
C GLY A 23 -7.60 9.08 -1.07
N GLY A 24 -6.77 9.10 -0.03
CA GLY A 24 -6.92 8.27 1.15
C GLY A 24 -6.11 6.96 1.11
N SER A 25 -5.99 6.36 2.28
CA SER A 25 -5.28 5.10 2.48
C SER A 25 -6.22 3.90 2.39
N ILE A 26 -5.72 2.80 1.86
CA ILE A 26 -6.44 1.52 1.79
C ILE A 26 -6.62 0.95 3.20
N ALA A 27 -7.76 0.34 3.46
CA ALA A 27 -7.99 -0.46 4.67
C ALA A 27 -7.06 -1.69 4.69
N PRO A 28 -6.67 -2.19 5.88
CA PRO A 28 -5.93 -3.45 5.98
C PRO A 28 -6.77 -4.61 5.43
N GLY A 29 -6.09 -5.54 4.76
CA GLY A 29 -6.66 -6.83 4.40
C GLY A 29 -6.86 -7.73 5.62
N HIS A 30 -7.53 -8.86 5.42
CA HIS A 30 -7.74 -9.86 6.47
C HIS A 30 -7.45 -11.27 5.95
N TYR A 31 -6.61 -12.01 6.67
CA TYR A 31 -6.31 -13.40 6.34
C TYR A 31 -6.04 -14.20 7.62
N ASN A 32 -6.65 -15.37 7.77
CA ASN A 32 -6.52 -16.26 8.94
C ASN A 32 -6.68 -15.54 10.30
N GLY A 33 -7.66 -14.64 10.41
CA GLY A 33 -7.98 -13.94 11.64
C GLY A 33 -6.99 -12.85 12.05
N ARG A 34 -6.07 -12.46 11.15
CA ARG A 34 -5.17 -11.33 11.33
C ARG A 34 -5.31 -10.31 10.21
N ASP A 35 -5.08 -9.06 10.56
CA ASP A 35 -4.92 -7.97 9.62
C ASP A 35 -3.62 -8.16 8.85
N ILE A 36 -3.67 -7.92 7.55
CA ILE A 36 -2.50 -8.01 6.67
C ILE A 36 -2.43 -6.78 5.76
N THR A 37 -1.22 -6.44 5.38
CA THR A 37 -0.89 -5.30 4.52
C THR A 37 -0.01 -5.75 3.36
N ILE A 38 0.33 -4.82 2.46
CA ILE A 38 1.28 -5.09 1.38
C ILE A 38 2.67 -5.50 1.88
N GLN A 39 3.06 -5.10 3.10
CA GLN A 39 4.32 -5.51 3.72
C GLN A 39 4.33 -7.02 3.98
N ASP A 40 3.23 -7.57 4.48
CA ASP A 40 3.09 -9.00 4.76
C ASP A 40 3.22 -9.86 3.49
N VAL A 41 2.85 -9.33 2.33
CA VAL A 41 3.06 -10.00 1.04
C VAL A 41 4.56 -10.11 0.72
N PHE A 42 5.34 -9.06 0.97
CA PHE A 42 6.80 -9.11 0.77
C PHE A 42 7.47 -10.09 1.74
N GLU A 43 7.01 -10.13 2.99
CA GLU A 43 7.49 -11.09 3.98
C GLU A 43 7.10 -12.54 3.63
N ALA A 44 5.87 -12.76 3.16
CA ALA A 44 5.38 -14.04 2.68
C ALA A 44 6.18 -14.54 1.47
N LEU A 45 6.52 -13.65 0.53
CA LEU A 45 7.39 -13.98 -0.60
C LEU A 45 8.77 -14.46 -0.10
N GLY A 46 9.36 -13.77 0.88
CA GLY A 46 10.61 -14.17 1.50
C GLY A 46 10.53 -15.52 2.22
N ALA A 47 9.41 -15.81 2.89
CA ALA A 47 9.15 -17.09 3.54
C ALA A 47 8.99 -18.23 2.50
N TYR A 48 8.29 -17.97 1.39
CA TYR A 48 8.15 -18.89 0.27
C TYR A 48 9.50 -19.24 -0.36
N THR A 49 10.35 -18.24 -0.64
CA THR A 49 11.70 -18.48 -1.19
C THR A 49 12.58 -19.33 -0.26
N LYS A 50 12.34 -19.25 1.06
CA LYS A 50 13.02 -20.09 2.07
C LYS A 50 12.37 -21.46 2.27
N GLY A 51 11.34 -21.82 1.49
CA GLY A 51 10.61 -23.08 1.61
C GLY A 51 9.76 -23.21 2.87
N LYS A 52 9.45 -22.09 3.55
CA LYS A 52 8.68 -22.05 4.80
C LYS A 52 7.20 -21.76 4.60
N LEU A 53 6.79 -21.46 3.36
CA LEU A 53 5.43 -21.14 2.97
C LEU A 53 5.13 -21.88 1.68
N SER A 54 3.90 -22.38 1.51
CA SER A 54 3.46 -22.95 0.24
C SER A 54 3.14 -21.85 -0.78
N LEU A 55 3.14 -22.21 -2.08
CA LEU A 55 2.71 -21.30 -3.14
C LEU A 55 1.22 -20.93 -3.01
N GLU A 56 0.41 -21.86 -2.50
CA GLU A 56 -1.03 -21.65 -2.29
C GLU A 56 -1.28 -20.60 -1.20
N GLU A 57 -0.58 -20.71 -0.07
CA GLU A 57 -0.65 -19.72 1.01
C GLU A 57 -0.12 -18.36 0.57
N LEU A 58 0.95 -18.31 -0.23
CA LEU A 58 1.46 -17.05 -0.79
C LEU A 58 0.39 -16.33 -1.61
N ARG A 59 -0.29 -17.06 -2.51
CA ARG A 59 -1.36 -16.52 -3.35
C ARG A 59 -2.57 -16.07 -2.54
N ALA A 60 -2.90 -16.82 -1.48
CA ALA A 60 -4.00 -16.45 -0.59
C ALA A 60 -3.71 -15.14 0.15
N ILE A 61 -2.49 -14.95 0.66
CA ILE A 61 -2.04 -13.71 1.30
C ILE A 61 -2.03 -12.55 0.30
N GLU A 62 -1.47 -12.76 -0.89
CA GLU A 62 -1.44 -11.75 -1.97
C GLU A 62 -2.85 -11.27 -2.34
N SER A 63 -3.80 -12.19 -2.48
CA SER A 63 -5.18 -11.90 -2.85
C SER A 63 -5.95 -11.15 -1.75
N ALA A 64 -5.58 -11.35 -0.48
CA ALA A 64 -6.28 -10.77 0.65
C ALA A 64 -5.67 -9.43 1.13
N ALA A 65 -4.43 -9.10 0.76
CA ALA A 65 -3.69 -7.95 1.29
C ALA A 65 -4.22 -6.58 0.82
N CYS A 66 -4.89 -6.52 -0.33
CA CYS A 66 -5.38 -5.27 -0.93
C CYS A 66 -6.91 -5.32 -1.12
N PRO A 67 -7.71 -5.02 -0.07
CA PRO A 67 -9.17 -5.22 -0.09
C PRO A 67 -9.95 -4.18 -0.91
N GLY A 68 -9.31 -3.12 -1.40
CA GLY A 68 -10.01 -2.04 -2.10
C GLY A 68 -9.09 -0.95 -2.67
N PRO A 69 -9.64 0.18 -3.12
CA PRO A 69 -8.85 1.32 -3.59
C PRO A 69 -8.19 2.07 -2.44
N GLY A 70 -7.06 2.71 -2.72
CA GLY A 70 -6.33 3.56 -1.77
C GLY A 70 -4.82 3.39 -1.89
N ALA A 71 -4.08 4.32 -1.29
CA ALA A 71 -2.63 4.18 -1.15
C ALA A 71 -2.27 3.23 0.01
N CYS A 72 -1.07 2.63 -0.03
CA CYS A 72 -0.62 1.61 0.92
C CYS A 72 -0.92 1.99 2.38
N GLY A 73 -1.50 1.05 3.16
CA GLY A 73 -2.04 1.28 4.51
C GLY A 73 -1.04 1.70 5.59
N GLY A 74 0.25 1.41 5.40
CA GLY A 74 1.29 1.72 6.39
C GLY A 74 1.76 3.18 6.35
N GLN A 75 2.57 3.57 7.34
CA GLN A 75 3.30 4.84 7.37
C GLN A 75 4.47 4.81 6.37
N PHE A 76 4.12 4.77 5.09
CA PHE A 76 5.04 4.76 3.96
C PHE A 76 4.97 6.08 3.18
N THR A 77 5.69 6.16 2.05
CA THR A 77 5.81 7.38 1.24
C THR A 77 4.49 8.03 0.80
N ALA A 78 3.38 7.30 0.74
CA ALA A 78 2.07 7.89 0.41
C ALA A 78 1.34 8.53 1.59
N ASN A 79 1.60 8.06 2.82
CA ASN A 79 0.92 8.50 4.04
C ASN A 79 1.77 9.41 4.92
N THR A 80 3.08 9.54 4.62
CA THR A 80 3.98 10.55 5.18
C THR A 80 3.85 11.87 4.43
#